data_AF-A0A954UH60-F1
#
_entry.id   AF-A0A954UH60-F1
#
_cell.length_a   1.000
_cell.length_b   1.000
_cell.length_c   1.000
_cell.angle_alpha   90.00
_cell.angle_beta   90.00
_cell.angle_gamma   90.00
#
_symmetry.space_group_name_H-M   'P 1'
#
loop_
_entity.id
_entity.type
_entity.pdbx_description
1 polymer ?
#
loop_
_entity_poly.entity_id
_entity_poly.type
_entity_poly.pdbx_seq_one_letter_code
_entity_poly.pdbx_strand_id
1 'polypeptide(L)'
;MPPISKVTRKAFLEDPQGKKFADVLNDPEQPFDAVLDFFNNTDRQRRMEESEIHHDRSPLAGVVRELESQPAIDQFLSEVHVRRSTRLRQAIGVLVRMIMEQRGWKKTGKKGSLGVRASASLKTAAHNSGGLAFWFIRAERYERAAGMPFRSVRVRRQELDAASKVRSSEGKRARKPRRDQVK
;
A
#
# COMPACT_ATOMS: atom_id res chain seq x y z
N MET A 1 21.31 8.23 -7.87
CA MET A 1 19.94 7.72 -7.74
C MET A 1 19.92 6.29 -8.26
N PRO A 2 19.22 5.34 -7.62
CA PRO A 2 19.09 4.01 -8.22
C PRO A 2 18.37 4.14 -9.58
N PRO A 3 18.81 3.38 -10.60
CA PRO A 3 18.22 3.42 -11.93
C PRO A 3 16.74 3.00 -11.89
N ILE A 4 16.02 3.34 -12.96
CA ILE A 4 14.62 2.92 -13.12
C ILE A 4 14.50 1.39 -13.09
N SER A 5 13.50 0.87 -12.37
CA SER A 5 13.13 -0.52 -12.45
C SER A 5 12.18 -0.70 -13.63
N LYS A 6 12.75 -1.03 -14.79
CA LYS A 6 11.96 -1.24 -16.01
C LYS A 6 11.44 -2.67 -16.05
N VAL A 7 10.13 -2.83 -15.92
CA VAL A 7 9.46 -4.13 -16.05
C VAL A 7 8.83 -4.22 -17.43
N THR A 8 9.16 -5.29 -18.16
CA THR A 8 8.56 -5.59 -19.48
C THR A 8 7.48 -6.64 -19.33
N ARG A 9 6.62 -6.80 -20.36
CA ARG A 9 5.66 -7.91 -20.43
C ARG A 9 6.33 -9.27 -20.23
N LYS A 10 7.48 -9.47 -20.89
CA LYS A 10 8.29 -10.70 -20.77
C LYS A 10 8.74 -10.93 -19.32
N ALA A 11 9.36 -9.93 -18.70
CA ALA A 11 9.80 -10.03 -17.31
C ALA A 11 8.63 -10.29 -16.34
N PHE A 12 7.46 -9.69 -16.59
CA PHE A 12 6.25 -9.94 -15.80
C PHE A 12 5.76 -11.39 -15.95
N LEU A 13 5.84 -11.98 -17.14
CA LEU A 13 5.46 -13.38 -17.37
C LEU A 13 6.51 -14.40 -16.89
N GLU A 14 7.77 -14.00 -16.77
CA GLU A 14 8.82 -14.84 -16.18
C GLU A 14 8.72 -14.88 -14.64
N ASP A 15 8.06 -13.88 -14.04
CA ASP A 15 7.85 -13.82 -12.61
C ASP A 15 6.90 -14.93 -12.09
N PRO A 16 7.24 -15.65 -11.00
CA PRO A 16 6.40 -16.72 -10.46
C PRO A 16 4.96 -16.31 -10.09
N GLN A 17 4.73 -15.05 -9.72
CA GLN A 17 3.39 -14.51 -9.45
C GLN A 17 2.77 -13.89 -10.70
N GLY A 18 3.56 -13.16 -11.49
CA GLY A 18 3.11 -12.47 -12.70
C GLY A 18 2.59 -13.44 -13.77
N LYS A 19 3.24 -14.60 -13.96
CA LYS A 19 2.77 -15.64 -14.89
C LYS A 19 1.33 -16.11 -14.65
N LYS A 20 0.84 -16.00 -13.42
CA LYS A 20 -0.54 -16.37 -13.06
C LYS A 20 -1.58 -15.41 -13.62
N PHE A 21 -1.15 -14.25 -14.14
CA PHE A 21 -1.97 -13.22 -14.76
C PHE A 21 -1.71 -13.11 -16.27
N ALA A 22 -1.25 -14.19 -16.91
CA ALA A 22 -1.10 -14.23 -18.36
C ALA A 22 -2.40 -13.91 -19.10
N ASP A 23 -3.55 -14.24 -18.52
CA ASP A 23 -4.87 -13.86 -19.05
C ASP A 23 -5.12 -12.34 -19.05
N VAL A 24 -4.51 -11.58 -18.12
CA VAL A 24 -4.57 -10.11 -18.12
C VAL A 24 -3.71 -9.54 -19.24
N LEU A 25 -2.55 -10.15 -19.50
CA LEU A 25 -1.65 -9.68 -20.55
C LEU A 25 -2.17 -10.05 -21.94
N ASN A 26 -2.65 -11.28 -22.11
CA ASN A 26 -3.06 -11.81 -23.42
C ASN A 26 -4.44 -11.30 -23.88
N ASP A 27 -5.19 -10.62 -23.02
CA ASP A 27 -6.46 -10.00 -23.35
C ASP A 27 -6.22 -8.57 -23.90
N PRO A 28 -6.47 -8.33 -25.21
CA PRO A 28 -6.19 -7.04 -25.84
C PRO A 28 -7.09 -5.91 -25.34
N GLU A 29 -8.23 -6.24 -24.70
CA GLU A 29 -9.11 -5.24 -24.10
C GLU A 29 -8.62 -4.79 -22.71
N GLN A 30 -7.65 -5.49 -22.10
CA GLN A 30 -7.11 -5.04 -20.81
C GLN A 30 -6.03 -3.98 -21.00
N PRO A 31 -6.09 -2.87 -20.23
CA PRO A 31 -5.16 -1.75 -20.36
C PRO A 31 -3.80 -2.04 -19.69
N PHE A 32 -3.30 -3.29 -19.76
CA PHE A 32 -2.09 -3.67 -19.03
C PHE A 32 -0.83 -3.00 -19.60
N ASP A 33 -0.79 -2.70 -20.90
CA ASP A 33 0.31 -1.93 -21.48
C ASP A 33 0.32 -0.49 -20.96
N ALA A 34 -0.84 0.15 -20.84
CA ALA A 34 -0.96 1.46 -20.21
C ALA A 34 -0.51 1.44 -18.74
N VAL A 35 -0.80 0.34 -18.02
CA VAL A 35 -0.29 0.11 -16.65
C VAL A 35 1.24 -0.02 -16.64
N LEU A 36 1.84 -0.80 -17.55
CA LEU A 36 3.28 -0.95 -17.64
C LEU A 36 3.96 0.40 -17.95
N ASP A 37 3.45 1.14 -18.92
CA ASP A 37 3.96 2.46 -19.29
C ASP A 37 3.82 3.46 -18.15
N PHE A 38 2.70 3.41 -17.42
CA PHE A 38 2.49 4.23 -16.23
C PHE A 38 3.59 3.99 -15.19
N PHE A 39 3.85 2.73 -14.83
CA PHE A 39 4.79 2.39 -13.76
C PHE A 39 6.26 2.40 -14.19
N ASN A 40 6.57 2.31 -15.49
CA ASN A 40 7.90 2.47 -16.06
C ASN A 40 8.31 3.96 -16.15
N ASN A 41 8.13 4.70 -15.06
CA ASN A 41 8.51 6.10 -14.92
C ASN A 41 9.25 6.33 -13.60
N THR A 42 10.45 6.94 -13.66
CA THR A 42 11.32 7.14 -12.49
C THR A 42 10.67 7.98 -11.40
N ASP A 43 9.97 9.06 -11.75
CA ASP A 43 9.37 9.97 -10.76
C ASP A 43 8.21 9.31 -10.02
N ARG A 44 7.40 8.51 -10.72
CA ARG A 44 6.34 7.72 -10.08
C ARG A 44 6.92 6.66 -9.17
N GLN A 45 7.95 5.93 -9.60
CA GLN A 45 8.64 4.96 -8.74
C GLN A 45 9.25 5.62 -7.50
N ARG A 46 9.79 6.84 -7.64
CA ARG A 46 10.27 7.63 -6.51
C ARG A 46 9.13 8.01 -5.56
N ARG A 47 8.01 8.51 -6.06
CA ARG A 47 6.82 8.83 -5.22
C ARG A 47 6.28 7.60 -4.49
N MET A 48 6.36 6.43 -5.11
CA MET A 48 6.01 5.16 -4.45
C MET A 48 6.91 4.87 -3.24
N GLU A 49 8.22 5.08 -3.36
CA GLU A 49 9.15 4.94 -2.22
C GLU A 49 8.91 6.00 -1.15
N GLU A 50 8.72 7.26 -1.57
CA GLU A 50 8.46 8.38 -0.67
C GLU A 50 7.18 8.18 0.15
N SER A 51 6.16 7.52 -0.42
CA SER A 51 4.94 7.13 0.30
C SER A 51 5.22 6.23 1.51
N GLU A 52 6.12 5.26 1.37
CA GLU A 52 6.54 4.40 2.49
C GLU A 52 7.43 5.17 3.48
N ILE A 53 8.38 5.94 2.98
CA ILE A 53 9.36 6.65 3.81
C ILE A 53 8.72 7.75 4.64
N HIS A 54 7.95 8.63 4.00
CA HIS A 54 7.51 9.91 4.60
C HIS A 54 6.07 9.89 5.07
N HIS A 55 5.24 9.00 4.52
CA HIS A 55 3.80 9.02 4.80
C HIS A 55 3.29 7.79 5.54
N ASP A 56 4.15 6.79 5.79
CA ASP A 56 3.76 5.51 6.41
C ASP A 56 2.57 4.87 5.65
N ARG A 57 2.58 4.98 4.32
CA ARG A 57 1.55 4.47 3.41
C ARG A 57 2.16 3.50 2.40
N SER A 58 1.31 2.63 1.84
CA SER A 58 1.74 1.68 0.80
C SER A 58 2.31 2.42 -0.42
N PRO A 59 3.15 1.78 -1.23
CA PRO A 59 3.79 2.44 -2.36
C PRO A 59 2.76 2.92 -3.38
N LEU A 60 1.71 2.12 -3.61
CA LEU A 60 0.61 2.49 -4.50
C LEU A 60 -0.06 3.80 -4.08
N ALA A 61 -0.11 4.14 -2.78
CA ALA A 61 -0.70 5.39 -2.32
C ALA A 61 0.00 6.64 -2.88
N GLY A 62 1.29 6.56 -3.20
CA GLY A 62 2.04 7.68 -3.79
C GLY A 62 1.65 8.00 -5.24
N VAL A 63 0.93 7.10 -5.92
CA VAL A 63 0.61 7.23 -7.35
C VAL A 63 -0.83 6.87 -7.71
N VAL A 64 -1.64 6.38 -6.76
CA VAL A 64 -2.95 5.79 -7.05
C VAL A 64 -3.92 6.76 -7.71
N ARG A 65 -3.95 8.04 -7.29
CA ARG A 65 -4.84 9.04 -7.92
C ARG A 65 -4.46 9.33 -9.36
N GLU A 66 -3.16 9.34 -9.67
CA GLU A 66 -2.66 9.54 -11.03
C GLU A 66 -2.91 8.30 -11.90
N LEU A 67 -2.76 7.10 -11.32
CA LEU A 67 -3.06 5.82 -11.97
C LEU A 67 -4.54 5.74 -12.34
N GLU A 68 -5.42 6.04 -11.40
CA GLU A 68 -6.87 6.02 -11.61
C GLU A 68 -7.36 7.14 -12.53
N SER A 69 -6.55 8.17 -12.78
CA SER A 69 -6.88 9.21 -13.76
C SER A 69 -6.52 8.84 -15.21
N GLN A 70 -5.80 7.73 -15.42
CA GLN A 70 -5.48 7.27 -16.77
C GLN A 70 -6.77 6.79 -17.47
N PRO A 71 -7.16 7.37 -18.62
CA PRO A 71 -8.48 7.08 -19.22
C PRO A 71 -8.73 5.59 -19.46
N ALA A 72 -7.74 4.88 -20.00
CA ALA A 72 -7.86 3.44 -20.27
C ALA A 72 -8.06 2.60 -18.99
N ILE A 73 -7.46 3.02 -17.87
CA ILE A 73 -7.56 2.31 -16.59
C ILE A 73 -8.88 2.64 -15.92
N ASP A 74 -9.27 3.92 -15.88
CA ASP A 74 -10.51 4.36 -15.24
C ASP A 74 -11.73 3.75 -15.93
N GLN A 75 -11.77 3.85 -17.27
CA GLN A 75 -12.85 3.30 -18.07
C GLN A 75 -13.00 1.79 -17.82
N PHE A 76 -11.91 1.04 -17.89
CA PHE A 76 -11.93 -0.41 -17.67
C PHE A 76 -12.38 -0.79 -16.24
N LEU A 77 -11.98 -0.03 -15.21
CA LEU A 77 -12.36 -0.29 -13.83
C LEU A 77 -13.79 0.13 -13.51
N SER A 78 -14.36 1.06 -14.29
CA SER A 78 -15.75 1.52 -14.18
C SER A 78 -16.78 0.51 -14.72
N GLU A 79 -16.35 -0.41 -15.59
CA GLU A 79 -17.20 -1.45 -16.16
C GLU A 79 -17.64 -2.48 -15.11
N VAL A 80 -18.86 -3.03 -15.26
CA VAL A 80 -19.44 -4.03 -14.35
C VAL A 80 -18.89 -5.44 -14.66
N HIS A 81 -17.56 -5.57 -14.75
CA HIS A 81 -16.84 -6.82 -14.95
C HIS A 81 -15.98 -7.15 -13.73
N VAL A 82 -16.64 -7.50 -12.62
CA VAL A 82 -15.99 -7.71 -11.30
C VAL A 82 -14.77 -8.61 -11.36
N ARG A 83 -14.83 -9.71 -12.12
CA ARG A 83 -13.71 -10.65 -12.27
C ARG A 83 -12.52 -10.02 -13.00
N ARG A 84 -12.74 -9.42 -14.18
CA ARG A 84 -11.70 -8.79 -15.00
C ARG A 84 -11.02 -7.64 -14.25
N SER A 85 -11.84 -6.73 -13.71
CA SER A 85 -11.38 -5.63 -12.85
C SER A 85 -10.55 -6.12 -11.65
N THR A 86 -10.98 -7.19 -10.99
CA THR A 86 -10.22 -7.74 -9.85
C THR A 86 -8.89 -8.32 -10.28
N ARG A 87 -8.83 -9.02 -11.41
CA ARG A 87 -7.58 -9.57 -11.93
C ARG A 87 -6.60 -8.49 -12.36
N LEU A 88 -7.06 -7.43 -13.03
CA LEU A 88 -6.23 -6.28 -13.35
C LEU A 88 -5.63 -5.64 -12.08
N ARG A 89 -6.47 -5.36 -11.06
CA ARG A 89 -5.99 -4.78 -9.79
C ARG A 89 -4.96 -5.68 -9.09
N GLN A 90 -5.11 -7.00 -9.16
CA GLN A 90 -4.15 -7.95 -8.61
C GLN A 90 -2.84 -7.94 -9.41
N ALA A 91 -2.91 -7.91 -10.74
CA ALA A 91 -1.74 -7.81 -11.61
C ALA A 91 -0.96 -6.52 -11.37
N ILE A 92 -1.65 -5.38 -11.17
CA ILE A 92 -1.04 -4.11 -10.73
C ILE A 92 -0.30 -4.29 -9.40
N GLY A 93 -0.89 -5.01 -8.44
CA GLY A 93 -0.22 -5.32 -7.18
C GLY A 93 1.06 -6.16 -7.35
N VAL A 94 1.07 -7.11 -8.29
CA VAL A 94 2.27 -7.88 -8.63
C VAL A 94 3.32 -7.00 -9.30
N LEU A 95 2.92 -6.11 -10.21
CA LEU A 95 3.84 -5.19 -10.88
C LEU A 95 4.51 -4.25 -9.87
N VAL A 96 3.71 -3.64 -8.99
CA VAL A 96 4.21 -2.80 -7.88
C VAL A 96 5.22 -3.58 -7.04
N ARG A 97 4.94 -4.84 -6.72
CA ARG A 97 5.89 -5.69 -6.00
C ARG A 97 7.21 -5.85 -6.76
N MET A 98 7.17 -6.22 -8.03
CA MET A 98 8.38 -6.44 -8.82
C MET A 98 9.25 -5.18 -8.84
N ILE A 99 8.63 -4.02 -9.03
CA ILE A 99 9.31 -2.72 -9.00
C ILE A 99 9.93 -2.47 -7.63
N MET A 100 9.16 -2.58 -6.55
CA MET A 100 9.66 -2.32 -5.19
C MET A 100 10.82 -3.26 -4.83
N GLU A 101 10.72 -4.56 -5.15
CA GLU A 101 11.77 -5.54 -4.88
C GLU A 101 13.05 -5.26 -5.68
N GLN A 102 12.94 -4.91 -6.97
CA GLN A 102 14.09 -4.47 -7.79
C GLN A 102 14.76 -3.22 -7.24
N ARG A 103 14.02 -2.39 -6.49
CA ARG A 103 14.52 -1.18 -5.82
C ARG A 103 15.03 -1.42 -4.39
N GLY A 104 15.17 -2.69 -3.99
CA GLY A 104 15.74 -3.07 -2.69
C GLY A 104 14.75 -3.03 -1.52
N TRP A 105 13.45 -3.09 -1.81
CA TRP A 105 12.40 -3.17 -0.81
C TRP A 105 11.91 -4.60 -0.61
N LYS A 106 11.40 -4.89 0.57
CA LYS A 106 10.85 -6.19 0.94
C LYS A 106 9.41 -6.02 1.40
N LYS A 107 8.55 -6.98 1.06
CA LYS A 107 7.18 -7.01 1.59
C LYS A 107 7.19 -7.21 3.09
N THR A 108 6.25 -6.58 3.77
CA THR A 108 6.02 -6.77 5.21
C THR A 108 4.95 -7.84 5.50
N GLY A 109 4.21 -8.30 4.49
CA GLY A 109 3.03 -9.16 4.64
C GLY A 109 1.79 -8.41 5.14
N LYS A 110 1.89 -7.10 5.33
CA LYS A 110 0.82 -6.23 5.84
C LYS A 110 0.29 -5.37 4.71
N LYS A 111 -1.01 -5.06 4.77
CA LYS A 111 -1.66 -4.17 3.81
C LYS A 111 -2.01 -2.82 4.44
N GLY A 112 -1.69 -1.74 3.75
CA GLY A 112 -2.11 -0.37 4.07
C GLY A 112 -3.46 -0.05 3.42
N SER A 113 -4.28 0.73 4.12
CA SER A 113 -5.56 1.20 3.58
C SER A 113 -5.34 2.26 2.49
N LEU A 114 -6.09 2.13 1.41
CA LEU A 114 -6.17 3.10 0.31
C LEU A 114 -7.56 3.73 0.21
N GLY A 115 -8.61 3.02 0.62
CA GLY A 115 -9.95 3.59 0.69
C GLY A 115 -10.90 2.79 1.57
N VAL A 116 -12.11 3.32 1.70
CA VAL A 116 -13.24 2.75 2.42
C VAL A 116 -14.26 2.28 1.41
N ARG A 117 -14.63 1.00 1.46
CA ARG A 117 -15.54 0.39 0.48
C ARG A 117 -16.94 1.02 0.58
N ALA A 118 -17.52 1.39 -0.56
CA ALA A 118 -18.91 1.82 -0.63
C ALA A 118 -19.87 0.64 -0.42
N SER A 119 -21.13 0.93 -0.09
CA SER A 119 -22.18 -0.10 -0.05
C SER A 119 -22.30 -0.79 -1.40
N ALA A 120 -22.42 -2.11 -1.39
CA ALA A 120 -22.50 -2.89 -2.63
C ALA A 120 -23.80 -2.59 -3.39
N SER A 121 -23.71 -2.51 -4.72
CA SER A 121 -24.84 -2.35 -5.63
C SER A 121 -24.61 -3.21 -6.87
N LEU A 122 -25.66 -3.82 -7.40
CA LEU A 122 -25.61 -4.63 -8.62
C LEU A 122 -25.48 -3.78 -9.90
N LYS A 123 -25.78 -2.48 -9.81
CA LYS A 123 -25.82 -1.57 -10.96
C LYS A 123 -24.51 -0.80 -11.19
N THR A 124 -23.58 -0.85 -10.24
CA THR A 124 -22.35 -0.04 -10.29
C THR A 124 -21.14 -0.91 -10.01
N ALA A 125 -20.01 -0.63 -10.66
CA ALA A 125 -18.75 -1.26 -10.32
C ALA A 125 -18.39 -1.05 -8.84
N ALA A 126 -17.69 -2.02 -8.26
CA ALA A 126 -17.25 -1.96 -6.87
C ALA A 126 -16.19 -0.88 -6.70
N HIS A 127 -16.51 0.14 -5.90
CA HIS A 127 -15.67 1.32 -5.65
C HIS A 127 -15.62 1.68 -4.16
N ASN A 128 -14.80 2.67 -3.85
CA ASN A 128 -14.66 3.26 -2.52
C ASN A 128 -15.49 4.53 -2.39
N SER A 129 -16.11 4.74 -1.23
CA SER A 129 -16.84 5.98 -0.89
C SER A 129 -15.96 7.06 -0.28
N GLY A 130 -14.70 6.75 0.01
CA GLY A 130 -13.74 7.71 0.56
C GLY A 130 -12.33 7.12 0.69
N GLY A 131 -11.38 7.99 1.04
CA GLY A 131 -9.96 7.67 1.13
C GLY A 131 -9.16 8.25 -0.04
N LEU A 132 -8.01 7.62 -0.33
CA LEU A 132 -7.08 8.07 -1.37
C LEU A 132 -7.41 7.56 -2.77
N ALA A 133 -8.00 6.37 -2.84
CA ALA A 133 -8.23 5.64 -4.08
C ALA A 133 -9.72 5.37 -4.26
N PHE A 134 -10.19 5.39 -5.50
CA PHE A 134 -11.56 5.07 -5.86
C PHE A 134 -11.76 3.57 -6.10
N TRP A 135 -10.78 2.90 -6.73
CA TRP A 135 -10.89 1.49 -7.15
C TRP A 135 -10.11 0.52 -6.25
N PHE A 136 -9.11 0.99 -5.50
CA PHE A 136 -8.25 0.15 -4.66
C PHE A 136 -8.54 0.33 -3.17
N ILE A 137 -8.84 -0.76 -2.45
CA ILE A 137 -9.18 -0.66 -1.01
C ILE A 137 -7.93 -0.72 -0.14
N ARG A 138 -6.98 -1.60 -0.48
CA ARG A 138 -5.73 -1.80 0.25
C ARG A 138 -4.61 -2.22 -0.69
N ALA A 139 -3.37 -1.92 -0.32
CA ALA A 139 -2.18 -2.40 -1.02
C ALA A 139 -1.08 -2.85 -0.04
N GLU A 140 -0.16 -3.66 -0.52
CA GLU A 140 0.96 -4.20 0.28
C GLU A 140 1.86 -3.09 0.83
N ARG A 141 2.38 -3.28 2.05
CA ARG A 141 3.37 -2.42 2.71
C ARG A 141 4.76 -3.00 2.57
N TYR A 142 5.74 -2.13 2.44
CA TYR A 142 7.12 -2.49 2.20
C TYR A 142 8.05 -1.87 3.24
N GLU A 143 9.18 -2.53 3.46
CA GLU A 143 10.28 -2.03 4.25
C GLU A 143 11.56 -2.08 3.43
N ARG A 144 12.44 -1.11 3.65
CA ARG A 144 13.71 -1.03 2.93
C ARG A 144 14.70 -2.03 3.52
N ALA A 145 15.39 -2.79 2.69
CA ALA A 145 16.36 -3.78 3.17
C ALA A 145 17.52 -3.15 3.97
N ALA A 146 17.87 -1.90 3.67
CA ALA A 146 18.86 -1.11 4.40
C ALA A 146 18.33 -0.44 5.69
N GLY A 147 17.07 -0.70 6.05
CA GLY A 147 16.38 -0.06 7.17
C GLY A 147 15.60 1.19 6.77
N MET A 148 14.57 1.52 7.57
CA MET A 148 13.76 2.72 7.39
C MET A 148 14.46 3.93 8.02
N PRO A 149 14.57 5.07 7.32
CA PRO A 149 15.25 6.25 7.84
C PRO A 149 14.49 6.94 8.97
N PHE A 150 13.16 6.74 9.04
CA PHE A 150 12.31 7.32 10.06
C PHE A 150 11.55 6.23 10.82
N ARG A 151 11.33 6.46 12.11
CA ARG A 151 10.44 5.61 12.93
C ARG A 151 9.00 5.84 12.52
N SER A 152 8.23 4.75 12.39
CA SER A 152 6.80 4.86 12.08
C SER A 152 6.03 5.57 13.19
N VAL A 153 4.93 6.21 12.83
CA VAL A 153 4.04 6.89 13.80
C VAL A 153 3.50 5.87 14.81
N ARG A 154 3.24 4.64 14.37
CA ARG A 154 2.80 3.55 15.24
C ARG A 154 3.82 3.25 16.35
N VAL A 155 5.10 3.13 16.01
CA VAL A 155 6.16 2.87 17.00
C VAL A 155 6.24 4.02 17.99
N ARG A 156 6.24 5.27 17.51
CA ARG A 156 6.25 6.46 18.37
C ARG A 156 5.06 6.51 19.32
N ARG A 157 3.87 6.13 18.85
CA ARG A 157 2.66 6.03 19.69
C ARG A 157 2.80 4.95 20.77
N GLN A 158 3.29 3.77 20.41
CA GLN A 158 3.49 2.68 21.37
C GLN A 158 4.49 3.05 22.48
N GLU A 159 5.57 3.76 22.13
CA GLU A 159 6.53 4.29 23.11
C GLU A 159 5.87 5.31 24.06
N LEU A 160 5.06 6.22 23.53
CA LEU A 160 4.32 7.20 24.33
C LEU A 160 3.34 6.52 25.30
N ASP A 161 2.57 5.54 24.79
CA ASP A 161 1.62 4.77 25.60
C ASP A 161 2.34 3.98 26.70
N ALA A 162 3.50 3.38 26.40
CA ALA A 162 4.32 2.68 27.39
C ALA A 162 4.87 3.64 28.46
N ALA A 163 5.41 4.80 28.06
CA ALA A 163 5.92 5.81 28.98
C ALA A 163 4.83 6.37 29.91
N SER A 164 3.60 6.51 29.42
CA SER A 164 2.46 6.97 30.22
C SER A 164 2.09 5.96 31.33
N LYS A 165 2.18 4.66 31.04
CA LYS A 165 1.89 3.59 32.00
C LYS A 165 2.93 3.56 33.13
N VAL A 166 4.21 3.74 32.83
CA VAL A 166 5.28 3.80 33.84
C VAL A 166 5.07 4.95 34.82
N ARG A 167 4.75 6.16 34.34
CA ARG A 167 4.47 7.30 35.23
C ARG A 167 3.25 7.07 36.14
N SER A 168 2.23 6.39 35.63
CA SER A 168 1.01 6.10 36.40
C SER A 168 1.22 5.07 37.53
N SER A 169 2.17 4.14 37.39
CA SER A 169 2.50 3.15 38.43
C SER A 169 3.42 3.73 39.51
N GLU A 170 4.34 4.63 39.16
CA GLU A 170 5.15 5.39 40.12
C GLU A 170 4.31 6.32 40.99
N GLY A 171 3.36 7.06 40.40
CA GLY A 171 2.44 7.93 41.14
C GLY A 171 1.51 7.18 42.11
N LYS A 172 1.17 5.92 41.83
CA LYS A 172 0.38 5.06 42.74
C LYS A 172 1.21 4.49 43.89
N ARG A 173 2.51 4.23 43.69
CA ARG A 173 3.41 3.78 44.78
C ARG A 173 3.73 4.87 45.79
N ALA A 174 3.65 6.14 45.40
CA ALA A 174 3.88 7.29 46.29
C ALA A 174 2.73 7.60 47.27
N ARG A 175 1.56 6.97 47.12
CA ARG A 175 0.41 7.12 48.04
C ARG A 175 0.26 5.91 48.95
N LYS A 176 1.21 5.70 49.86
CA LYS A 176 1.02 4.80 51.01
C LYS A 176 0.64 5.69 52.22
N PRO A 177 -0.51 5.48 52.89
CA PRO A 177 -0.83 6.26 54.08
C PRO A 177 0.21 5.99 55.16
N ARG A 178 0.71 7.06 55.79
CA ARG A 178 1.39 6.95 57.09
C ARG A 178 0.41 6.26 58.05
N ARG A 179 0.77 5.06 58.52
CA ARG A 179 0.21 4.50 59.75
C ARG A 179 0.75 5.37 60.87
N ASP A 180 -0.07 6.30 61.37
CA ASP A 180 0.23 6.95 62.63
C ASP A 180 0.07 5.93 63.76
N GLN A 181 1.17 5.82 64.49
CA GLN A 181 1.35 5.01 65.68
C GLN A 181 0.72 5.71 66.89
N VAL A 182 0.07 4.90 67.73
CA VAL A 182 0.13 4.93 69.21
C VAL A 182 -0.34 6.23 69.90
N LYS A 183 -1.47 6.11 70.60
CA LYS A 183 -1.48 6.07 72.08
C LYS A 183 -2.74 5.38 72.59
#